data_AF-A0AAV6AZ43-F1
#
_entry.id   AF-A0AAV6AZ43-F1
#
_cell.length_a   1.000
_cell.length_b   1.000
_cell.length_c   1.000
_cell.angle_alpha   90.00
_cell.angle_beta   90.00
_cell.angle_gamma   90.00
#
_symmetry.space_group_name_H-M   'P 1'
#
loop_
_entity.id
_entity.type
_entity.pdbx_description
1 polymer ?
#
loop_
_entity_poly.entity_id
_entity_poly.type
_entity_poly.pdbx_seq_one_letter_code
_entity_poly.pdbx_strand_id
1 'polypeptide(L)'
;MASLLIREMPQQERPRERLVANGAEALRNAELIAILLRTGMKGLSAVHIAEQLLQKFGTLEHLARASLDDIRQIKGIGRDKAIALKSAFTLAQRMAREISGEAPMLDSPERIANYLREANRLLEVETFQAVLLNTRRRLIRVEQLSQGTLDTIL
;
A
#
# COMPACT_ATOMS: atom_id res chain seq x y z
N MET A 1 27.87 11.24 10.10
CA MET A 1 27.60 12.62 9.64
C MET A 1 26.45 13.16 10.47
N ALA A 2 26.57 14.35 11.07
CA ALA A 2 25.49 14.94 11.85
C ALA A 2 24.30 15.21 10.91
N SER A 3 23.14 14.61 11.18
CA SER A 3 21.93 14.95 10.44
C SER A 3 21.50 16.36 10.84
N LEU A 4 21.43 17.29 9.89
CA LEU A 4 20.83 18.60 10.10
C LEU A 4 19.42 18.43 10.67
N LEU A 5 19.13 19.08 11.79
CA LEU A 5 17.78 19.11 12.34
C LEU A 5 16.89 19.90 11.38
N ILE A 6 15.60 19.55 11.30
CA ILE A 6 14.66 20.22 10.36
C ILE A 6 14.62 21.74 10.60
N ARG A 7 14.76 22.19 11.85
CA ARG A 7 14.82 23.62 12.21
C ARG A 7 16.07 24.34 11.67
N GLU A 8 17.13 23.61 11.38
CA GLU A 8 18.40 24.12 10.85
C GLU A 8 18.40 24.18 9.32
N MET A 9 17.41 23.54 8.66
CA MET A 9 17.20 23.66 7.22
C MET A 9 16.64 25.05 6.87
N PRO A 10 17.02 25.62 5.71
CA PRO A 10 16.33 26.78 5.14
C PRO A 10 14.82 26.55 5.15
N GLN A 11 14.04 27.59 5.46
CA GLN A 11 12.59 27.43 5.61
C GLN A 11 11.96 26.79 4.38
N GLN A 12 12.37 27.20 3.18
CA GLN A 12 11.88 26.65 1.92
C GLN A 12 12.25 25.17 1.69
N GLU A 13 13.20 24.61 2.43
CA GLU A 13 13.62 23.21 2.30
C GLU A 13 12.95 22.30 3.34
N ARG A 14 12.26 22.87 4.34
CA ARG A 14 11.59 22.10 5.38
C ARG A 14 10.42 21.32 4.78
N PRO A 15 10.26 20.02 5.09
CA PRO A 15 9.25 19.17 4.45
C PRO A 15 7.82 19.74 4.46
N ARG A 16 7.39 20.33 5.59
CA ARG A 16 6.04 20.91 5.69
C ARG A 16 5.85 22.12 4.79
N GLU A 17 6.84 23.01 4.75
CA GLU A 17 6.80 24.21 3.91
C GLU A 17 6.88 23.82 2.43
N ARG A 18 7.70 22.83 2.08
CA ARG A 18 7.76 22.26 0.72
C ARG A 18 6.43 21.64 0.30
N LEU A 19 5.75 20.92 1.20
CA LEU A 19 4.45 20.33 0.94
C LEU A 19 3.40 21.40 0.61
N VAL A 20 3.40 22.51 1.36
CA VAL A 20 2.50 23.65 1.14
C VAL A 20 2.81 24.37 -0.18
N ALA A 21 4.09 24.62 -0.47
CA ALA A 21 4.50 25.40 -1.63
C ALA A 21 4.43 24.62 -2.95
N ASN A 22 4.78 23.34 -2.94
CA ASN A 22 5.02 22.54 -4.16
C ASN A 22 4.15 21.27 -4.26
N GLY A 23 3.31 20.99 -3.25
CA GLY A 23 2.48 19.79 -3.21
C GLY A 23 3.25 18.53 -2.78
N ALA A 24 2.51 17.42 -2.61
CA ALA A 24 3.06 16.15 -2.12
C ALA A 24 4.03 15.47 -3.10
N GLU A 25 3.81 15.64 -4.40
CA GLU A 25 4.63 15.03 -5.46
C GLU A 25 6.08 15.54 -5.47
N ALA A 26 6.34 16.72 -4.88
CA ALA A 26 7.68 17.28 -4.77
C ALA A 26 8.52 16.65 -3.63
N LEU A 27 7.91 15.84 -2.77
CA LEU A 27 8.55 15.26 -1.59
C LEU A 27 8.94 13.81 -1.81
N ARG A 28 10.09 13.43 -1.24
CA ARG A 28 10.48 12.02 -1.15
C ARG A 28 9.66 11.31 -0.08
N ASN A 29 9.56 9.97 -0.18
CA ASN A 29 8.90 9.14 0.83
C ASN A 29 9.40 9.43 2.27
N ALA A 30 10.72 9.63 2.44
CA ALA A 30 11.30 9.97 3.73
C ALA A 30 10.74 11.28 4.31
N GLU A 31 10.48 12.27 3.45
CA GLU A 31 9.95 13.57 3.86
C GLU A 31 8.47 13.48 4.23
N LEU A 32 7.68 12.72 3.47
CA LEU A 32 6.27 12.44 3.79
C LEU A 32 6.14 11.70 5.14
N ILE A 33 6.96 10.66 5.34
CA ILE A 33 7.02 9.93 6.61
C ILE A 33 7.46 10.87 7.73
N ALA A 34 8.47 11.73 7.52
CA ALA A 34 8.93 12.68 8.53
C ALA A 34 7.85 13.66 8.98
N ILE A 35 6.97 14.09 8.08
CA ILE A 35 5.81 14.93 8.41
C ILE A 35 4.88 14.19 9.37
N LEU A 36 4.59 12.91 9.10
CA LEU A 36 3.78 12.06 9.98
C LEU A 36 4.43 11.84 11.35
N LEU A 37 5.76 11.67 11.39
CA LEU A 37 6.52 11.53 12.63
C LEU A 37 6.55 12.81 13.48
N ARG A 38 6.32 13.98 12.84
CA ARG A 38 6.31 15.34 13.38
C ARG A 38 7.65 15.84 13.92
N THR A 39 8.30 15.06 14.76
CA THR A 39 9.54 15.42 15.44
C THR A 39 10.58 14.32 15.32
N GLY A 40 11.84 14.72 15.36
CA GLY A 40 12.97 13.81 15.42
C GLY A 40 13.18 13.23 16.82
N MET A 41 14.42 12.91 17.13
CA MET A 41 14.90 12.66 18.50
C MET A 41 16.16 13.49 18.75
N LYS A 42 16.69 13.49 19.98
CA LYS A 42 17.91 14.24 20.29
C LYS A 42 19.05 13.79 19.35
N GLY A 43 19.56 14.74 18.57
CA GLY A 43 20.66 14.51 17.61
C GLY A 43 20.26 13.91 16.26
N LEU A 44 18.98 13.57 16.03
CA LEU A 44 18.51 13.01 14.75
C LEU A 44 17.22 13.69 14.27
N SER A 45 17.20 14.11 13.01
CA SER A 45 16.01 14.72 12.40
C SER A 45 14.92 13.68 12.12
N ALA A 46 13.66 14.13 11.99
CA ALA A 46 12.57 13.22 11.62
C ALA A 46 12.75 12.62 10.22
N VAL A 47 13.40 13.36 9.30
CA VAL A 47 13.78 12.87 7.97
C VAL A 47 14.78 11.73 8.09
N HIS A 48 15.78 11.86 8.96
CA HIS A 48 16.76 10.79 9.13
C HIS A 48 16.15 9.52 9.75
N ILE A 49 15.23 9.68 10.72
CA ILE A 49 14.48 8.53 11.27
C ILE A 49 13.63 7.87 10.17
N ALA A 50 13.02 8.66 9.29
CA ALA A 50 12.26 8.14 8.16
C ALA A 50 13.13 7.42 7.12
N GLU A 51 14.34 7.90 6.86
CA GLU A 51 15.33 7.22 6.02
C GLU A 51 15.72 5.86 6.62
N GLN A 52 15.93 5.78 7.94
CA GLN A 52 16.23 4.51 8.63
C GLN A 52 15.07 3.51 8.55
N LEU A 53 13.82 3.97 8.63
CA LEU A 53 12.64 3.13 8.36
C LEU A 53 12.69 2.54 6.96
N LEU A 54 12.85 3.40 5.94
CA LEU A 54 12.87 2.97 4.55
C LEU A 54 14.05 2.02 4.27
N GLN A 55 15.21 2.26 4.89
CA GLN A 55 16.36 1.38 4.77
C GLN A 55 16.11 0.00 5.40
N LYS A 56 15.47 -0.04 6.59
CA LYS A 56 15.19 -1.30 7.28
C LYS A 56 14.15 -2.15 6.55
N PHE A 57 13.08 -1.54 6.05
CA PHE A 57 11.95 -2.27 5.47
C PHE A 57 12.02 -2.38 3.93
N GLY A 58 12.86 -1.57 3.28
CA GLY A 58 13.11 -1.58 1.84
C GLY A 58 12.00 -0.92 1.02
N THR A 59 10.74 -1.30 1.24
CA THR A 59 9.58 -0.79 0.51
C THR A 59 8.50 -0.25 1.44
N LEU A 60 7.66 0.66 0.93
CA LEU A 60 6.50 1.16 1.68
C LEU A 60 5.49 0.04 1.99
N GLU A 61 5.37 -0.96 1.12
CA GLU A 61 4.51 -2.13 1.36
C GLU A 61 4.98 -2.95 2.55
N HIS A 62 6.28 -3.26 2.62
CA HIS A 62 6.85 -3.99 3.77
C HIS A 62 6.71 -3.17 5.07
N LEU A 63 6.97 -1.86 5.02
CA LEU A 63 6.75 -0.98 6.16
C LEU A 63 5.27 -0.94 6.59
N ALA A 64 4.33 -0.89 5.65
CA ALA A 64 2.90 -0.90 5.93
C ALA A 64 2.44 -2.22 6.59
N ARG A 65 3.06 -3.35 6.21
CA ARG A 65 2.75 -4.69 6.74
C ARG A 65 3.40 -4.97 8.09
N ALA A 66 4.53 -4.33 8.41
CA ALA A 66 5.25 -4.51 9.66
C ALA A 66 4.37 -4.35 10.92
N SER A 67 4.68 -5.12 11.96
CA SER A 67 3.98 -4.98 13.25
C SER A 67 4.36 -3.67 13.94
N LEU A 68 3.56 -3.25 14.94
CA LEU A 68 3.90 -2.08 15.74
C LEU A 68 5.24 -2.27 16.45
N ASP A 69 5.55 -3.49 16.91
CA ASP A 69 6.79 -3.77 17.61
C ASP A 69 8.00 -3.74 16.66
N ASP A 70 7.88 -4.22 15.44
CA ASP A 70 8.95 -4.12 14.42
C ASP A 70 9.30 -2.67 14.08
N ILE A 71 8.28 -1.83 13.96
CA ILE A 71 8.42 -0.39 13.68
C ILE A 71 9.09 0.32 14.86
N ARG A 72 8.72 -0.04 16.10
CA ARG A 72 9.29 0.52 17.34
C ARG A 72 10.74 0.15 17.59
N GLN A 73 11.28 -0.86 16.91
CA GLN A 73 12.71 -1.18 16.98
C GLN A 73 13.59 -0.08 16.35
N ILE A 74 13.05 0.82 15.52
CA ILE A 74 13.81 1.98 15.04
C ILE A 74 13.93 3.02 16.15
N LYS A 75 15.18 3.41 16.45
CA LYS A 75 15.47 4.41 17.48
C LYS A 75 14.79 5.74 17.14
N GLY A 76 14.09 6.30 18.12
CA GLY A 76 13.33 7.55 17.95
C GLY A 76 11.86 7.35 17.52
N ILE A 77 11.41 6.09 17.36
CA ILE A 77 10.02 5.73 17.12
C ILE A 77 9.40 5.10 18.37
N GLY A 78 8.72 5.94 19.16
CA GLY A 78 7.89 5.49 20.27
C GLY A 78 6.54 4.94 19.82
N ARG A 79 5.72 4.54 20.81
CA ARG A 79 4.36 4.01 20.60
C ARG A 79 3.50 4.92 19.70
N ASP A 80 3.45 6.22 20.01
CA ASP A 80 2.56 7.15 19.30
C ASP A 80 2.95 7.34 17.84
N LYS A 81 4.26 7.41 17.55
CA LYS A 81 4.78 7.52 16.18
C LYS A 81 4.50 6.24 15.38
N ALA A 82 4.67 5.07 15.99
CA ALA A 82 4.35 3.79 15.35
C ALA A 82 2.84 3.66 15.06
N ILE A 83 1.98 4.04 16.01
CA ILE A 83 0.52 4.07 15.81
C ILE A 83 0.15 5.03 14.69
N ALA A 84 0.71 6.24 14.67
CA ALA A 84 0.43 7.23 13.62
C ALA A 84 0.77 6.69 12.22
N LEU A 85 1.94 6.06 12.07
CA LEU A 85 2.33 5.43 10.80
C LEU A 85 1.38 4.28 10.42
N LYS A 86 1.09 3.38 11.35
CA LYS A 86 0.20 2.24 11.07
C LYS A 86 -1.19 2.70 10.67
N SER A 87 -1.72 3.74 11.32
CA SER A 87 -2.98 4.38 10.98
C SER A 87 -2.95 4.98 9.57
N ALA A 88 -1.89 5.73 9.22
CA ALA A 88 -1.75 6.33 7.89
C ALA A 88 -1.74 5.27 6.78
N PHE A 89 -0.96 4.19 6.93
CA PHE A 89 -0.96 3.09 5.95
C PHE A 89 -2.30 2.35 5.88
N THR A 90 -2.97 2.15 7.02
CA THR A 90 -4.29 1.50 7.05
C THR A 90 -5.33 2.34 6.33
N LEU A 91 -5.31 3.66 6.50
CA LEU A 91 -6.19 4.58 5.77
C LEU A 91 -5.88 4.55 4.27
N ALA A 92 -4.61 4.59 3.87
CA ALA A 92 -4.22 4.47 2.47
C ALA A 92 -4.71 3.15 1.85
N GLN A 93 -4.60 2.03 2.57
CA GLN A 93 -5.12 0.74 2.11
C GLN A 93 -6.65 0.72 1.99
N ARG A 94 -7.38 1.32 2.93
CA ARG A 94 -8.84 1.43 2.87
C ARG A 94 -9.28 2.30 1.69
N MET A 95 -8.65 3.45 1.52
CA MET A 95 -8.89 4.36 0.41
C MET A 95 -8.58 3.68 -0.94
N ALA A 96 -7.49 2.93 -1.06
CA ALA A 96 -7.18 2.17 -2.27
C ALA A 96 -8.28 1.14 -2.60
N ARG A 97 -8.87 0.50 -1.58
CA ARG A 97 -10.02 -0.42 -1.75
C ARG A 97 -11.30 0.32 -2.17
N GLU A 98 -11.52 1.53 -1.71
CA GLU A 98 -12.66 2.38 -2.11
C GLU A 98 -12.48 2.87 -3.56
N ILE A 99 -11.28 3.30 -3.93
CA ILE A 99 -10.94 3.85 -5.25
C ILE A 99 -10.86 2.77 -6.32
N SER A 100 -10.49 1.52 -5.98
CA SER A 100 -10.39 0.41 -6.94
C SER A 100 -11.75 -0.01 -7.55
N GLY A 101 -12.79 0.80 -7.38
CA GLY A 101 -14.16 0.53 -7.80
C GLY A 101 -14.79 -0.54 -6.92
N GLU A 102 -16.12 -0.50 -6.76
CA GLU A 102 -16.78 -1.72 -6.34
C GLU A 102 -16.47 -2.79 -7.38
N ALA A 103 -15.77 -3.85 -6.96
CA ALA A 103 -15.61 -5.01 -7.81
C ALA A 103 -16.98 -5.42 -8.39
N PRO A 104 -17.06 -5.90 -9.64
CA PRO A 104 -18.34 -6.19 -10.27
C PRO A 104 -19.16 -7.12 -9.38
N MET A 105 -20.43 -6.76 -9.18
CA MET A 105 -21.39 -7.66 -8.54
C MET A 105 -21.70 -8.78 -9.52
N LEU A 106 -21.38 -10.00 -9.11
CA LEU A 106 -21.58 -11.23 -9.87
C LEU A 106 -22.59 -12.10 -9.11
N ASP A 107 -23.82 -11.60 -8.98
CA ASP A 107 -24.90 -12.21 -8.22
C ASP A 107 -25.90 -13.00 -9.07
N SER A 108 -25.62 -13.15 -10.37
CA SER A 108 -26.37 -14.00 -11.28
C SER A 108 -25.44 -14.70 -12.29
N PRO A 109 -25.84 -15.87 -12.82
CA PRO A 109 -25.09 -16.57 -13.87
C PRO A 109 -24.82 -15.70 -15.10
N GLU A 110 -25.77 -14.85 -15.49
CA GLU A 110 -25.67 -13.97 -16.65
C GLU A 110 -24.58 -12.90 -16.43
N ARG A 111 -24.50 -12.34 -15.21
CA ARG A 111 -23.46 -11.36 -14.86
C ARG A 111 -22.08 -12.01 -14.86
N ILE A 112 -21.95 -13.24 -14.36
CA ILE A 112 -20.71 -14.01 -14.41
C ILE A 112 -20.30 -14.26 -15.87
N ALA A 113 -21.23 -14.76 -16.70
CA ALA A 113 -20.97 -15.02 -18.12
C ALA A 113 -20.60 -13.75 -18.88
N ASN A 114 -21.31 -12.64 -18.65
CA ASN A 114 -21.01 -11.34 -19.26
C ASN A 114 -19.62 -10.84 -18.88
N TYR A 115 -19.23 -10.99 -17.61
CA TYR A 115 -17.93 -10.56 -17.11
C TYR A 115 -16.77 -11.37 -17.73
N LEU A 116 -16.94 -12.69 -17.82
CA LEU A 116 -15.91 -13.58 -18.37
C LEU A 116 -15.84 -13.58 -19.90
N ARG A 117 -16.89 -13.10 -20.58
CA ARG A 117 -17.05 -13.23 -22.03
C ARG A 117 -15.85 -12.72 -22.82
N GLU A 118 -15.44 -11.47 -22.62
CA GLU A 118 -14.37 -10.87 -23.44
C GLU A 118 -13.02 -11.54 -23.19
N ALA A 119 -12.70 -11.87 -21.94
CA ALA A 119 -11.46 -12.55 -21.60
C ALA A 119 -11.40 -13.98 -22.18
N ASN A 120 -12.54 -14.68 -22.19
CA ASN A 120 -12.61 -16.06 -22.65
C ASN A 120 -12.88 -16.19 -24.16
N ARG A 121 -13.24 -15.10 -24.84
CA ARG A 121 -13.62 -15.09 -26.27
C ARG A 121 -12.51 -15.63 -27.19
N LEU A 122 -11.26 -15.43 -26.80
CA LEU A 122 -10.09 -15.85 -27.58
C LEU A 122 -9.52 -17.21 -27.13
N LEU A 123 -10.13 -17.88 -26.16
CA LEU A 123 -9.68 -19.19 -25.72
C LEU A 123 -10.14 -20.24 -26.73
N GLU A 124 -9.18 -20.91 -27.37
CA GLU A 124 -9.43 -21.93 -28.40
C GLU A 124 -9.58 -23.35 -27.82
N VAL A 125 -9.39 -23.50 -26.50
CA VAL A 125 -9.43 -24.78 -25.78
C VAL A 125 -10.23 -24.63 -24.49
N GLU A 126 -10.81 -25.74 -24.02
CA GLU A 126 -11.56 -25.77 -22.75
C GLU A 126 -10.68 -25.28 -21.60
N THR A 127 -11.25 -24.44 -20.74
CA THR A 127 -10.52 -23.82 -19.63
C THR A 127 -11.39 -23.86 -18.38
N PHE A 128 -10.89 -24.49 -17.32
CA PHE A 128 -11.56 -24.49 -16.03
C PHE A 128 -11.11 -23.27 -15.22
N GLN A 129 -12.07 -22.44 -14.79
CA GLN A 129 -11.81 -21.22 -14.03
C GLN A 129 -12.64 -21.19 -12.75
N ALA A 130 -12.05 -20.76 -11.65
CA ALA A 130 -12.74 -20.44 -10.40
C ALA A 130 -12.94 -18.93 -10.27
N VAL A 131 -14.19 -18.50 -10.11
CA VAL A 131 -14.55 -17.10 -9.84
C VAL A 131 -14.73 -16.94 -8.33
N LEU A 132 -13.78 -16.28 -7.67
CA LEU A 132 -13.81 -16.08 -6.22
C LEU A 132 -14.58 -14.81 -5.89
N LEU A 133 -15.61 -14.91 -5.05
CA LEU A 133 -16.45 -13.79 -4.63
C LEU A 133 -16.33 -13.55 -3.12
N ASN A 134 -16.54 -12.30 -2.69
CA ASN A 134 -16.70 -11.98 -1.28
C ASN A 134 -18.15 -12.25 -0.80
N THR A 135 -18.42 -12.04 0.49
CA THR A 135 -19.74 -12.26 1.10
C THR A 135 -20.86 -11.37 0.54
N ARG A 136 -20.53 -10.32 -0.22
CA ARG A 136 -21.47 -9.44 -0.93
C ARG A 136 -21.60 -9.79 -2.42
N ARG A 137 -21.13 -10.97 -2.85
CA ARG A 137 -21.14 -11.45 -4.24
C ARG A 137 -20.36 -10.55 -5.21
N ARG A 138 -19.32 -9.90 -4.70
CA ARG A 138 -18.44 -9.03 -5.49
C ARG A 138 -17.16 -9.77 -5.83
N LEU A 139 -16.66 -9.60 -7.05
CA LEU A 139 -15.47 -10.30 -7.53
C LEU A 139 -14.24 -10.00 -6.66
N ILE A 140 -13.57 -11.04 -6.20
CA ILE A 140 -12.23 -10.95 -5.59
C ILE A 140 -11.19 -11.12 -6.70
N ARG A 141 -11.30 -12.20 -7.50
CA ARG A 141 -10.45 -12.51 -8.66
C ARG A 141 -11.00 -13.73 -9.42
N VAL A 142 -10.49 -13.96 -10.62
CA VAL A 142 -10.72 -15.18 -11.42
C VAL A 142 -9.41 -15.95 -11.49
N GLU A 143 -9.42 -17.23 -11.14
CA GLU A 143 -8.27 -18.13 -11.18
C GLU A 143 -8.47 -19.17 -12.28
N GLN A 144 -7.51 -19.34 -13.18
CA GLN A 144 -7.50 -20.45 -14.12
C GLN A 144 -6.88 -21.67 -13.46
N LEU A 145 -7.63 -22.77 -13.43
CA LEU A 145 -7.26 -24.01 -12.75
C LEU A 145 -6.74 -25.07 -13.73
N SER A 146 -7.26 -25.10 -14.97
CA SER A 146 -6.75 -25.98 -16.03
C SER A 146 -7.08 -25.45 -17.43
N GLN A 147 -6.38 -25.96 -18.45
CA GLN A 147 -6.57 -25.64 -19.87
C GLN A 147 -6.34 -26.90 -20.73
N GLY A 148 -7.24 -27.20 -21.66
CA GLY A 148 -7.28 -28.43 -22.47
C GLY A 148 -8.50 -29.33 -22.14
N THR A 149 -8.67 -30.42 -22.89
CA THR A 149 -9.67 -31.46 -22.59
C THR A 149 -9.31 -32.16 -21.27
N LEU A 150 -10.22 -32.12 -20.30
CA LEU A 150 -10.12 -32.87 -19.05
C LEU A 150 -10.32 -34.37 -19.32
N ASP A 151 -9.31 -35.05 -19.85
CA ASP A 151 -9.37 -36.52 -20.00
C ASP A 151 -8.95 -37.27 -18.72
N THR A 152 -8.31 -36.63 -17.75
CA THR A 152 -8.09 -37.23 -16.41
C THR A 152 -7.80 -36.16 -15.36
N ILE A 153 -8.54 -36.19 -14.24
CA ILE A 153 -8.16 -35.52 -12.98
C ILE A 153 -7.44 -36.58 -12.13
N LEU A 154 -6.19 -36.32 -11.74
CA LEU A 154 -5.47 -37.03 -10.68
C LEU A 154 -5.55 -36.23 -9.38
#